data_AF-A0A1M5TFH0-F1
#
_entry.id   AF-A0A1M5TFH0-F1
#
_cell.length_a   1.000
_cell.length_b   1.000
_cell.length_c   1.000
_cell.angle_alpha   90.00
_cell.angle_beta   90.00
_cell.angle_gamma   90.00
#
_symmetry.space_group_name_H-M   'P 1'
#
loop_
_entity.id
_entity.type
_entity.pdbx_description
1 polymer ?
#
loop_
_entity_poly.entity_id
_entity_poly.type
_entity_poly.pdbx_seq_one_letter_code
_entity_poly.pdbx_strand_id
1 'polypeptide(L)'
;MKTLLDAATPEDVLRLIAEAQERLEGYRRENNAILMSSYPDMSPKERDEQARSRDSVGEEAAWIYLAENSLLKLKKVIDKGGYSEAVANYELEQADYGFSKLIDTYQMRYSNVDEDDQEMLAEVDDMFNEDYFAELGPKEVLEQLSETVCHLTPALQAFWLEKFMELNHQLVQTLLECVEEEPLDVDPLVEIRANLKAVDRFTRKNRYEAYPSELEEMERNPGRPKLPNTYYLIRERMNVEGLVARYKALLKADPEFKKRMPSEGTILKKAKGYAPEKRPSRAPAAPITQLISDRNKLQTELDKLKKAPEKERQTSPGGKLLGRKGQSREEKIELQERKIKEILNEIQSTVDAGMANKDARERLTFERSHLMAERRTLRSKIKNAGGMVNMATEEDTAEMQQWRAEAQNYEARIKAIEQQLA
;
A
#
# COMPACT_ATOMS: atom_id res chain seq x y z
N MET A 1 14.33 1.90 -7.13
CA MET A 1 14.39 1.63 -5.67
C MET A 1 15.34 0.46 -5.56
N LYS A 2 16.53 0.63 -4.95
CA LYS A 2 17.47 -0.49 -4.78
C LYS A 2 16.73 -1.59 -4.00
N THR A 3 16.71 -2.79 -4.55
CA THR A 3 16.06 -3.95 -3.93
C THR A 3 17.01 -4.57 -2.90
N LEU A 4 16.49 -5.44 -2.03
CA LEU A 4 17.29 -6.24 -1.08
C LEU A 4 18.41 -7.06 -1.78
N LEU A 5 18.26 -7.31 -3.09
CA LEU A 5 19.24 -7.97 -3.95
C LEU A 5 20.42 -7.05 -4.34
N ASP A 6 20.30 -5.73 -4.19
CA ASP A 6 21.34 -4.75 -4.55
C ASP A 6 22.21 -4.29 -3.35
N ALA A 7 21.87 -4.72 -2.13
CA ALA A 7 22.57 -4.33 -0.90
C ALA A 7 23.73 -5.31 -0.62
N ALA A 8 24.88 -5.06 -1.24
CA ALA A 8 26.05 -5.92 -1.16
C ALA A 8 26.86 -5.77 0.14
N THR A 9 26.63 -4.71 0.93
CA THR A 9 27.43 -4.42 2.13
C THR A 9 26.59 -4.28 3.41
N PRO A 10 27.15 -4.58 4.60
CA PRO A 10 26.47 -4.33 5.88
C PRO A 10 26.05 -2.86 6.07
N GLU A 11 26.79 -1.90 5.51
CA GLU A 11 26.46 -0.47 5.60
C GLU A 11 25.23 -0.09 4.76
N ASP A 12 25.06 -0.69 3.58
CA ASP A 12 23.86 -0.50 2.77
C ASP A 12 22.62 -1.00 3.51
N VAL A 13 22.72 -2.15 4.19
CA VAL A 13 21.61 -2.69 5.00
C VAL A 13 21.31 -1.78 6.20
N LEU A 14 22.32 -1.24 6.90
CA LEU A 14 22.10 -0.27 7.99
C LEU A 14 21.39 1.01 7.53
N ARG A 15 21.71 1.51 6.32
CA ARG A 15 21.02 2.65 5.72
C ARG A 15 19.55 2.33 5.44
N LEU A 16 19.27 1.15 4.87
CA LEU A 16 17.90 0.68 4.63
C LEU A 16 17.10 0.53 5.93
N ILE A 17 17.72 -0.01 6.99
CA ILE A 17 17.10 -0.09 8.34
C ILE A 17 16.71 1.32 8.81
N ALA A 18 17.62 2.29 8.70
CA ALA A 18 17.39 3.65 9.16
C ALA A 18 16.22 4.33 8.42
N GLU A 19 16.16 4.16 7.10
CA GLU A 19 15.06 4.68 6.28
C GLU A 19 13.72 4.03 6.59
N ALA A 20 13.71 2.73 6.89
CA ALA A 20 12.51 2.01 7.31
C ALA A 20 12.05 2.46 8.70
N GLN A 21 12.96 2.69 9.63
CA GLN A 21 12.65 3.25 10.96
C GLN A 21 12.02 4.65 10.87
N GLU A 22 12.48 5.51 9.97
CA GLU A 22 11.89 6.84 9.76
C GLU A 22 10.45 6.75 9.23
N ARG A 23 10.18 5.85 8.27
CA ARG A 23 8.83 5.61 7.75
C ARG A 23 7.92 5.03 8.83
N LEU A 24 8.40 4.05 9.58
CA LEU A 24 7.69 3.45 10.71
C LEU A 24 7.25 4.52 11.72
N GLU A 25 8.14 5.44 12.08
CA GLU A 25 7.84 6.54 13.00
C GLU A 25 6.85 7.57 12.41
N GLY A 26 6.86 7.75 11.08
CA GLY A 26 5.82 8.49 10.37
C GLY A 26 4.44 7.87 10.57
N TYR A 27 4.30 6.58 10.27
CA TYR A 27 3.04 5.86 10.42
C TYR A 27 2.56 5.77 11.87
N ARG A 28 3.47 5.66 12.85
CA ARG A 28 3.13 5.73 14.29
C ARG A 28 2.43 7.04 14.65
N ARG A 29 2.98 8.17 14.19
CA ARG A 29 2.42 9.49 14.47
C ARG A 29 1.05 9.68 13.83
N GLU A 30 0.89 9.23 12.57
CA GLU A 30 -0.39 9.29 11.86
C GLU A 30 -1.46 8.43 12.53
N ASN A 31 -1.13 7.19 12.92
CA ASN A 31 -2.07 6.31 13.64
C ASN A 31 -2.49 6.89 14.98
N ASN A 32 -1.56 7.45 15.75
CA ASN A 32 -1.86 8.08 17.02
C ASN A 32 -2.80 9.30 16.84
N ALA A 33 -2.54 10.14 15.82
CA ALA A 33 -3.42 11.27 15.51
C ALA A 33 -4.86 10.82 15.14
N ILE A 34 -5.00 9.72 14.41
CA ILE A 34 -6.30 9.13 14.07
C ILE A 34 -7.01 8.59 15.31
N LEU A 35 -6.30 7.86 16.17
CA LEU A 35 -6.85 7.34 17.42
C LEU A 35 -7.34 8.47 18.33
N MET A 36 -6.54 9.52 18.50
CA MET A 36 -6.87 10.69 19.31
C MET A 36 -8.11 11.44 18.79
N SER A 37 -8.24 11.58 17.46
CA SER A 37 -9.37 12.27 16.83
C SER A 37 -10.64 11.42 16.76
N SER A 38 -10.50 10.10 16.61
CA SER A 38 -11.64 9.17 16.55
C SER A 38 -12.23 8.86 17.92
N TYR A 39 -11.41 8.94 18.98
CA TYR A 39 -11.80 8.63 20.35
C TYR A 39 -11.35 9.75 21.31
N PRO A 40 -11.93 10.96 21.21
CA PRO A 40 -11.51 12.11 22.01
C PRO A 40 -11.77 11.90 23.51
N ASP A 41 -12.84 11.17 23.84
CA ASP A 41 -13.36 11.03 25.20
C ASP A 41 -12.87 9.77 25.94
N MET A 42 -12.08 8.92 25.28
CA MET A 42 -11.49 7.72 25.90
C MET A 42 -10.26 8.08 26.75
N SER A 43 -10.07 7.35 27.85
CA SER A 43 -8.84 7.46 28.63
C SER A 43 -7.62 7.00 27.81
N PRO A 44 -6.38 7.39 28.19
CA PRO A 44 -5.17 6.88 27.53
C PRO A 44 -5.09 5.35 27.51
N LYS A 45 -5.52 4.68 28.60
CA LYS A 45 -5.51 3.22 28.70
C LYS A 45 -6.47 2.56 27.71
N GLU A 46 -7.71 3.05 27.62
CA GLU A 46 -8.71 2.52 26.69
C GLU A 46 -8.30 2.79 25.23
N ARG A 47 -7.66 3.94 24.96
CA ARG A 47 -7.09 4.23 23.64
C ARG A 47 -5.93 3.30 23.29
N ASP A 48 -5.08 2.95 24.26
CA ASP A 48 -4.00 1.98 24.06
C ASP A 48 -4.55 0.57 23.77
N GLU A 49 -5.61 0.16 24.46
CA GLU A 49 -6.33 -1.09 24.18
C GLU A 49 -6.93 -1.08 22.76
N GLN A 50 -7.55 0.03 22.37
CA GLN A 50 -8.06 0.23 21.01
C GLN A 50 -6.96 0.24 19.95
N ALA A 51 -5.79 0.81 20.27
CA ALA A 51 -4.62 0.79 19.39
C ALA A 51 -4.12 -0.64 19.17
N ARG A 52 -3.98 -1.43 20.24
CA ARG A 52 -3.56 -2.84 20.17
C ARG A 52 -4.53 -3.70 19.37
N SER A 53 -5.83 -3.51 19.59
CA SER A 53 -6.88 -4.17 18.79
C SER A 53 -6.72 -3.86 17.30
N ARG A 54 -6.52 -2.59 16.93
CA ARG A 54 -6.32 -2.18 15.52
C ARG A 54 -4.99 -2.63 14.92
N ASP A 55 -3.94 -2.76 15.75
CA ASP A 55 -2.64 -3.27 15.35
C ASP A 55 -2.73 -4.75 15.00
N SER A 56 -3.46 -5.56 15.77
CA SER A 56 -3.65 -6.99 15.49
C SER A 56 -4.29 -7.26 14.12
N VAL A 57 -5.22 -6.41 13.68
CA VAL A 57 -5.82 -6.52 12.34
C VAL A 57 -4.88 -5.97 11.26
N GLY A 58 -4.04 -4.99 11.61
CA GLY A 58 -2.95 -4.53 10.75
C GLY A 58 -1.88 -5.61 10.53
N GLU A 59 -1.65 -6.46 11.53
CA GLU A 59 -0.72 -7.59 11.50
C GLU A 59 -1.17 -8.66 10.52
N GLU A 60 -2.42 -9.13 10.62
CA GLU A 60 -2.97 -10.10 9.67
C GLU A 60 -2.87 -9.63 8.22
N ALA A 61 -3.30 -8.39 7.95
CA ALA A 61 -3.23 -7.81 6.62
C ALA A 61 -1.78 -7.70 6.11
N ALA A 62 -0.83 -7.45 7.01
CA ALA A 62 0.59 -7.35 6.66
C ALA A 62 1.21 -8.73 6.36
N TRP A 63 0.85 -9.77 7.13
CA TRP A 63 1.28 -11.15 6.89
C TRP A 63 0.69 -11.70 5.59
N ILE A 64 -0.61 -11.52 5.37
CA ILE A 64 -1.27 -11.91 4.11
C ILE A 64 -0.60 -11.20 2.92
N TYR A 65 -0.32 -9.91 3.04
CA TYR A 65 0.35 -9.16 1.98
C TYR A 65 1.79 -9.63 1.74
N LEU A 66 2.55 -9.97 2.78
CA LEU A 66 3.92 -10.48 2.64
C LEU A 66 3.90 -11.80 1.85
N ALA A 67 3.03 -12.75 2.24
CA ALA A 67 2.88 -14.01 1.54
C ALA A 67 2.42 -13.80 0.09
N GLU A 68 1.33 -13.05 -0.13
CA GLU A 68 0.75 -12.79 -1.45
C GLU A 68 1.74 -12.12 -2.41
N ASN A 69 2.52 -11.13 -1.92
CA ASN A 69 3.46 -10.42 -2.77
C ASN A 69 4.69 -11.22 -3.10
N SER A 70 5.16 -12.06 -2.16
CA SER A 70 6.34 -12.88 -2.41
C SER A 70 6.03 -13.94 -3.47
N LEU A 71 4.88 -14.62 -3.35
CA LEU A 71 4.36 -15.54 -4.37
C LEU A 71 4.11 -14.83 -5.71
N LEU A 72 3.54 -13.62 -5.70
CA LEU A 72 3.31 -12.84 -6.93
C LEU A 72 4.61 -12.45 -7.64
N LYS A 73 5.64 -12.06 -6.89
CA LYS A 73 6.93 -11.71 -7.50
C LYS A 73 7.59 -12.95 -8.09
N LEU A 74 7.58 -14.06 -7.36
CA LEU A 74 8.10 -15.33 -7.84
C LEU A 74 7.42 -15.74 -9.15
N LYS A 75 6.08 -15.75 -9.17
CA LYS A 75 5.30 -15.98 -10.39
C LYS A 75 5.73 -15.06 -11.54
N LYS A 76 5.84 -13.74 -11.29
CA LYS A 76 6.24 -12.77 -12.31
C LYS A 76 7.65 -13.00 -12.85
N VAL A 77 8.55 -13.54 -12.03
CA VAL A 77 9.91 -13.88 -12.44
C VAL A 77 9.88 -15.13 -13.32
N ILE A 78 9.11 -16.15 -12.92
CA ILE A 78 8.89 -17.39 -13.69
C ILE A 78 8.24 -17.08 -15.04
N ASP A 79 7.13 -16.33 -15.06
CA ASP A 79 6.40 -15.93 -16.28
C ASP A 79 7.30 -15.23 -17.32
N LYS A 80 8.38 -14.58 -16.87
CA LYS A 80 9.33 -13.84 -17.71
C LYS A 80 10.56 -14.66 -18.11
N GLY A 81 10.61 -15.94 -17.76
CA GLY A 81 11.77 -16.81 -17.97
C GLY A 81 13.00 -16.40 -17.16
N GLY A 82 12.82 -15.62 -16.09
CA GLY A 82 13.90 -15.10 -15.25
C GLY A 82 14.18 -15.94 -14.01
N TYR A 83 13.75 -17.20 -13.98
CA TYR A 83 13.86 -18.08 -12.82
C TYR A 83 15.33 -18.20 -12.36
N SER A 84 15.53 -18.06 -11.06
CA SER A 84 16.75 -18.48 -10.40
C SER A 84 16.40 -19.07 -9.04
N GLU A 85 17.08 -20.15 -8.68
CA GLU A 85 16.93 -20.85 -7.41
C GLU A 85 17.06 -19.89 -6.22
N ALA A 86 18.03 -18.97 -6.26
CA ALA A 86 18.22 -17.96 -5.22
C ALA A 86 17.02 -17.00 -5.06
N VAL A 87 16.36 -16.63 -6.16
CA VAL A 87 15.15 -15.79 -6.11
C VAL A 87 13.94 -16.59 -5.65
N ALA A 88 13.82 -17.85 -6.09
CA ALA A 88 12.76 -18.75 -5.68
C ALA A 88 12.82 -19.06 -4.17
N ASN A 89 13.98 -19.50 -3.67
CA ASN A 89 14.22 -19.72 -2.25
C ASN A 89 13.93 -18.47 -1.43
N TYR A 90 14.43 -17.30 -1.85
CA TYR A 90 14.17 -16.07 -1.11
C TYR A 90 12.69 -15.71 -1.03
N GLU A 91 11.96 -15.71 -2.16
CA GLU A 91 10.54 -15.30 -2.15
C GLU A 91 9.65 -16.37 -1.51
N LEU A 92 9.97 -17.66 -1.60
CA LEU A 92 9.25 -18.70 -0.88
C LEU A 92 9.54 -18.68 0.63
N GLU A 93 10.77 -18.43 1.07
CA GLU A 93 11.10 -18.23 2.50
C GLU A 93 10.33 -17.03 3.08
N GLN A 94 10.16 -15.95 2.30
CA GLN A 94 9.32 -14.82 2.73
C GLN A 94 7.85 -15.20 2.81
N ALA A 95 7.35 -16.05 1.90
CA ALA A 95 5.99 -16.54 1.94
C ALA A 95 5.75 -17.46 3.14
N ASP A 96 6.63 -18.46 3.36
CA ASP A 96 6.65 -19.37 4.50
C ASP A 96 6.64 -18.60 5.84
N TYR A 97 7.49 -17.58 5.96
CA TYR A 97 7.50 -16.72 7.14
C TYR A 97 6.17 -15.96 7.33
N GLY A 98 5.59 -15.46 6.23
CA GLY A 98 4.28 -14.81 6.25
C GLY A 98 3.16 -15.74 6.72
N PHE A 99 3.12 -16.98 6.21
CA PHE A 99 2.17 -18.00 6.63
C PHE A 99 2.34 -18.38 8.09
N SER A 100 3.57 -18.67 8.52
CA SER A 100 3.88 -19.01 9.91
C SER A 100 3.37 -17.94 10.89
N LYS A 101 3.60 -16.66 10.57
CA LYS A 101 3.14 -15.54 11.39
C LYS A 101 1.62 -15.37 11.38
N LEU A 102 0.96 -15.70 10.27
CA LEU A 102 -0.48 -15.65 10.15
C LEU A 102 -1.14 -16.76 10.99
N ILE A 103 -0.59 -17.98 10.95
CA ILE A 103 -0.98 -19.12 11.79
C ILE A 103 -0.80 -18.77 13.26
N ASP A 104 0.38 -18.28 13.67
CA ASP A 104 0.63 -17.81 15.04
C ASP A 104 -0.44 -16.78 15.49
N THR A 105 -0.82 -15.86 14.60
CA THR A 105 -1.80 -14.80 14.90
C THR A 105 -3.19 -15.39 15.13
N TYR A 106 -3.61 -16.36 14.32
CA TYR A 106 -4.90 -17.03 14.48
C TYR A 106 -4.92 -17.91 15.73
N GLN A 107 -3.86 -18.67 15.99
CA GLN A 107 -3.66 -19.46 17.22
C GLN A 107 -3.86 -18.63 18.48
N MET A 108 -3.21 -17.47 18.57
CA MET A 108 -3.36 -16.58 19.73
C MET A 108 -4.79 -16.05 19.92
N ARG A 109 -5.62 -15.99 18.87
CA ARG A 109 -6.98 -15.47 18.96
C ARG A 109 -7.97 -16.49 19.48
N TYR A 110 -7.79 -17.76 19.16
CA TYR A 110 -8.66 -18.83 19.68
C TYR A 110 -8.03 -19.58 20.87
N SER A 111 -6.81 -19.25 21.30
CA SER A 111 -6.20 -19.85 22.51
C SER A 111 -6.96 -19.54 23.82
N ASN A 112 -7.99 -18.70 23.78
CA ASN A 112 -8.91 -18.39 24.88
C ASN A 112 -10.36 -18.72 24.52
N VAL A 113 -10.59 -19.80 23.76
CA VAL A 113 -11.95 -20.33 23.52
C VAL A 113 -12.61 -20.62 24.86
N ASP A 114 -13.78 -20.00 25.09
CA ASP A 114 -14.59 -20.22 26.28
C ASP A 114 -15.09 -21.68 26.32
N GLU A 115 -15.42 -22.20 27.51
CA GLU A 115 -15.92 -23.58 27.68
C GLU A 115 -17.13 -23.88 26.78
N ASP A 116 -17.97 -22.87 26.51
CA ASP A 116 -19.15 -22.98 25.64
C ASP A 116 -18.81 -23.16 24.15
N ASP A 117 -17.66 -22.65 23.70
CA ASP A 117 -17.18 -22.78 22.31
C ASP A 117 -16.30 -24.04 22.13
N GLN A 118 -15.95 -24.73 23.22
CA GLN A 118 -15.01 -25.86 23.22
C GLN A 118 -15.60 -27.13 22.60
N GLU A 119 -16.90 -27.41 22.86
CA GLU A 119 -17.63 -28.50 22.20
C GLU A 119 -17.83 -28.20 20.70
N MET A 120 -18.19 -26.96 20.35
CA MET A 120 -18.31 -26.54 18.95
C MET A 120 -16.98 -26.58 18.20
N LEU A 121 -15.85 -26.33 18.87
CA LEU A 121 -14.53 -26.37 18.24
C LEU A 121 -14.18 -27.78 17.76
N ALA A 122 -14.56 -28.82 18.51
CA ALA A 122 -14.37 -30.21 18.09
C ALA A 122 -15.25 -30.57 16.88
N GLU A 123 -16.50 -30.09 16.85
CA GLU A 123 -17.40 -30.29 15.69
C GLU A 123 -16.90 -29.54 14.44
N VAL A 124 -16.36 -28.35 14.64
CA VAL A 124 -15.74 -27.52 13.59
C VAL A 124 -14.44 -28.16 13.07
N ASP A 125 -13.60 -28.75 13.93
CA ASP A 125 -12.38 -29.48 13.53
C ASP A 125 -12.71 -30.73 12.69
N ASP A 126 -13.75 -31.49 13.07
CA ASP A 126 -14.20 -32.66 12.32
C ASP A 126 -14.81 -32.26 10.96
N MET A 127 -15.56 -31.15 10.92
CA MET A 127 -16.17 -30.63 9.70
C MET A 127 -15.15 -30.01 8.73
N PHE A 128 -14.07 -29.41 9.24
CA PHE A 128 -13.07 -28.69 8.45
C PHE A 128 -11.71 -29.38 8.47
N ASN A 129 -11.70 -30.64 8.06
CA ASN A 129 -10.51 -31.47 7.98
C ASN A 129 -9.76 -31.32 6.63
N GLU A 130 -8.65 -32.04 6.48
CA GLU A 130 -7.79 -32.00 5.29
C GLU A 130 -8.55 -32.38 4.01
N ASP A 131 -9.41 -33.41 4.06
CA ASP A 131 -10.22 -33.85 2.92
C ASP A 131 -11.21 -32.77 2.48
N TYR A 132 -11.84 -32.10 3.45
CA TYR A 132 -12.72 -30.96 3.19
C TYR A 132 -11.99 -29.84 2.44
N PHE A 133 -10.77 -29.50 2.86
CA PHE A 133 -9.98 -28.43 2.24
C PHE A 133 -9.38 -28.84 0.89
N ALA A 134 -9.06 -30.11 0.68
CA ALA A 134 -8.57 -30.63 -0.60
C ALA A 134 -9.60 -30.48 -1.74
N GLU A 135 -10.90 -30.42 -1.40
CA GLU A 135 -11.99 -30.22 -2.36
C GLU A 135 -12.33 -28.74 -2.62
N LEU A 136 -11.79 -27.82 -1.81
CA LEU A 136 -12.14 -26.39 -1.87
C LEU A 136 -11.26 -25.61 -2.85
N GLY A 137 -11.84 -25.20 -3.98
CA GLY A 137 -11.24 -24.19 -4.85
C GLY A 137 -11.38 -22.76 -4.28
N PRO A 138 -10.65 -21.77 -4.81
CA PRO A 138 -10.70 -20.39 -4.32
C PRO A 138 -12.10 -19.74 -4.38
N LYS A 139 -12.99 -20.25 -5.24
CA LYS A 139 -14.38 -19.80 -5.34
C LYS A 139 -15.20 -20.39 -4.19
N GLU A 140 -15.10 -21.69 -3.95
CA GLU A 140 -15.75 -22.35 -2.82
C GLU A 140 -15.25 -21.78 -1.48
N VAL A 141 -13.96 -21.45 -1.36
CA VAL A 141 -13.40 -20.76 -0.17
C VAL A 141 -14.14 -19.45 0.11
N LEU A 142 -14.38 -18.62 -0.90
CA LEU A 142 -15.10 -17.36 -0.74
C LEU A 142 -16.57 -17.59 -0.33
N GLU A 143 -17.21 -18.61 -0.92
CA GLU A 143 -18.59 -19.01 -0.60
C GLU A 143 -18.67 -19.47 0.85
N GLN A 144 -17.80 -20.38 1.29
CA GLN A 144 -17.73 -20.87 2.67
C GLN A 144 -17.42 -19.76 3.68
N LEU A 145 -16.52 -18.84 3.34
CA LEU A 145 -16.26 -17.66 4.16
C LEU A 145 -17.52 -16.79 4.35
N SER A 146 -18.35 -16.67 3.30
CA SER A 146 -19.54 -15.82 3.31
C SER A 146 -20.81 -16.48 3.85
N GLU A 147 -20.93 -17.80 3.79
CA GLU A 147 -22.16 -18.53 4.13
C GLU A 147 -22.04 -19.31 5.43
N THR A 148 -20.84 -19.78 5.78
CA THR A 148 -20.62 -20.63 6.95
C THR A 148 -19.79 -19.90 7.99
N VAL A 149 -18.56 -19.50 7.62
CA VAL A 149 -17.58 -18.99 8.58
C VAL A 149 -18.00 -17.63 9.15
N CYS A 150 -18.64 -16.76 8.36
CA CYS A 150 -19.06 -15.44 8.87
C CYS A 150 -20.10 -15.50 10.00
N HIS A 151 -20.79 -16.62 10.17
CA HIS A 151 -21.78 -16.84 11.23
C HIS A 151 -21.19 -17.48 12.49
N LEU A 152 -19.93 -17.94 12.44
CA LEU A 152 -19.22 -18.49 13.59
C LEU A 152 -18.77 -17.39 14.57
N THR A 153 -18.49 -17.77 15.82
CA THR A 153 -17.86 -16.85 16.79
C THR A 153 -16.46 -16.46 16.33
N PRO A 154 -15.90 -15.30 16.73
CA PRO A 154 -14.56 -14.87 16.31
C PRO A 154 -13.47 -15.91 16.60
N ALA A 155 -13.61 -16.70 17.68
CA ALA A 155 -12.69 -17.76 18.03
C ALA A 155 -12.75 -18.93 17.02
N LEU A 156 -13.95 -19.40 16.69
CA LEU A 156 -14.15 -20.45 15.69
C LEU A 156 -13.79 -19.99 14.26
N GLN A 157 -13.99 -18.70 13.94
CA GLN A 157 -13.48 -18.10 12.70
C GLN A 157 -11.95 -18.15 12.63
N ALA A 158 -11.27 -17.81 13.73
CA ALA A 158 -9.81 -17.85 13.79
C ALA A 158 -9.28 -19.29 13.69
N PHE A 159 -9.96 -20.26 14.32
CA PHE A 159 -9.62 -21.67 14.21
C PHE A 159 -9.73 -22.19 12.77
N TRP A 160 -10.83 -21.87 12.07
CA TRP A 160 -10.97 -22.21 10.65
C TRP A 160 -9.86 -21.61 9.78
N LEU A 161 -9.59 -20.31 9.99
CA LEU A 161 -8.57 -19.58 9.24
C LEU A 161 -7.17 -20.14 9.49
N GLU A 162 -6.85 -20.56 10.71
CA GLU A 162 -5.60 -21.24 11.04
C GLU A 162 -5.45 -22.52 10.22
N LYS A 163 -6.39 -23.46 10.34
CA LYS A 163 -6.35 -24.75 9.63
C LYS A 163 -6.22 -24.58 8.12
N PHE A 164 -7.01 -23.65 7.57
CA PHE A 164 -6.93 -23.34 6.15
C PHE A 164 -5.57 -22.75 5.75
N MET A 165 -4.96 -21.90 6.59
CA MET A 165 -3.62 -21.38 6.34
C MET A 165 -2.54 -22.44 6.51
N GLU A 166 -2.66 -23.39 7.43
CA GLU A 166 -1.72 -24.50 7.58
C GLU A 166 -1.62 -25.35 6.30
N LEU A 167 -2.76 -25.66 5.67
CA LEU A 167 -2.77 -26.39 4.40
C LEU A 167 -2.08 -25.61 3.27
N ASN A 168 -2.37 -24.31 3.14
CA ASN A 168 -1.69 -23.46 2.17
C ASN A 168 -0.19 -23.29 2.49
N HIS A 169 0.18 -23.30 3.77
CA HIS A 169 1.57 -23.23 4.23
C HIS A 169 2.35 -24.49 3.87
N GLN A 170 1.77 -25.68 4.04
CA GLN A 170 2.38 -26.95 3.64
C GLN A 170 2.67 -26.99 2.13
N LEU A 171 1.80 -26.42 1.30
CA LEU A 171 2.06 -26.29 -0.15
C LEU A 171 3.27 -25.39 -0.43
N VAL A 172 3.42 -24.28 0.30
CA VAL A 172 4.63 -23.41 0.19
C VAL A 172 5.89 -24.16 0.64
N GLN A 173 5.81 -24.95 1.70
CA GLN A 173 6.93 -25.77 2.18
C GLN A 173 7.32 -26.87 1.17
N THR A 174 6.33 -27.50 0.55
CA THR A 174 6.55 -28.46 -0.53
C THR A 174 7.25 -27.78 -1.71
N LEU A 175 6.80 -26.59 -2.10
CA LEU A 175 7.46 -25.80 -3.15
C LEU A 175 8.90 -25.42 -2.77
N LEU A 176 9.18 -25.14 -1.49
CA LEU A 176 10.53 -24.87 -0.98
C LEU A 176 11.47 -26.07 -1.15
N GLU A 177 10.97 -27.28 -0.91
CA GLU A 177 11.74 -28.51 -1.07
C GLU A 177 12.03 -28.82 -2.54
N CYS A 178 11.14 -28.43 -3.46
CA CYS A 178 11.28 -28.68 -4.89
C CYS A 178 12.15 -27.66 -5.64
N VAL A 179 12.60 -26.56 -5.01
CA VAL A 179 13.32 -25.46 -5.70
C VAL A 179 14.60 -25.92 -6.41
N GLU A 180 15.27 -26.93 -5.86
CA GLU A 180 16.54 -27.46 -6.35
C GLU A 180 16.40 -28.43 -7.54
N GLU A 181 15.19 -28.95 -7.80
CA GLU A 181 14.99 -30.07 -8.73
C GLU A 181 14.56 -29.60 -10.13
N GLU A 182 13.58 -28.70 -10.24
CA GLU A 182 13.02 -28.21 -11.50
C GLU A 182 12.47 -26.77 -11.36
N PRO A 183 12.20 -26.04 -12.47
CA PRO A 183 11.47 -24.78 -12.41
C PRO A 183 10.09 -25.02 -11.77
N LEU A 184 9.79 -24.28 -10.71
CA LEU A 184 8.54 -24.42 -9.95
C LEU A 184 7.31 -24.30 -10.85
N ASP A 185 6.33 -25.16 -10.59
CA ASP A 185 4.99 -25.03 -11.15
C ASP A 185 4.33 -23.74 -10.65
N VAL A 186 3.72 -23.01 -11.58
CA VAL A 186 3.05 -21.73 -11.32
C VAL A 186 1.63 -21.93 -10.80
N ASP A 187 0.99 -23.05 -11.13
CA ASP A 187 -0.42 -23.29 -10.80
C ASP A 187 -0.66 -23.27 -9.28
N PRO A 188 0.15 -23.96 -8.45
CA PRO A 188 0.04 -23.85 -6.98
C PRO A 188 0.23 -22.42 -6.47
N LEU A 189 1.14 -21.64 -7.06
CA LEU A 189 1.36 -20.23 -6.69
C LEU A 189 0.12 -19.36 -6.97
N VAL A 190 -0.63 -19.65 -8.04
CA VAL A 190 -1.84 -18.92 -8.41
C VAL A 190 -2.96 -19.24 -7.43
N GLU A 191 -3.11 -20.51 -7.08
CA GLU A 191 -4.15 -21.00 -6.18
C GLU A 191 -3.98 -20.49 -4.75
N ILE A 192 -2.79 -20.70 -4.15
CA ILE A 192 -2.45 -20.21 -2.80
C ILE A 192 -2.70 -18.69 -2.70
N ARG A 193 -2.35 -17.96 -3.77
CA ARG A 193 -2.53 -16.52 -3.83
C ARG A 193 -4.00 -16.10 -3.97
N ALA A 194 -4.82 -16.89 -4.66
CA ALA A 194 -6.26 -16.64 -4.74
C ALA A 194 -6.92 -16.89 -3.37
N ASN A 195 -6.51 -17.94 -2.67
CA ASN A 195 -6.94 -18.26 -1.30
C ASN A 195 -6.59 -17.14 -0.31
N LEU A 196 -5.34 -16.67 -0.30
CA LEU A 196 -4.91 -15.51 0.50
C LEU A 196 -5.74 -14.26 0.25
N LYS A 197 -6.15 -14.01 -1.01
CA LYS A 197 -7.01 -12.87 -1.34
C LYS A 197 -8.45 -13.05 -0.88
N ALA A 198 -8.97 -14.27 -0.88
CA ALA A 198 -10.29 -14.56 -0.33
C ALA A 198 -10.30 -14.28 1.18
N VAL A 199 -9.28 -14.75 1.89
CA VAL A 199 -9.07 -14.47 3.33
C VAL A 199 -8.87 -12.98 3.60
N ASP A 200 -8.06 -12.26 2.81
CA ASP A 200 -7.89 -10.81 2.92
C ASP A 200 -9.20 -10.04 2.75
N ARG A 201 -10.08 -10.49 1.84
CA ARG A 201 -11.40 -9.88 1.65
C ARG A 201 -12.32 -10.14 2.83
N PHE A 202 -12.35 -11.37 3.32
CA PHE A 202 -13.16 -11.75 4.48
C PHE A 202 -12.74 -11.00 5.74
N THR A 203 -11.45 -11.02 6.07
CA THR A 203 -10.89 -10.29 7.23
C THR A 203 -11.17 -8.80 7.15
N ARG A 204 -11.06 -8.18 5.96
CA ARG A 204 -11.43 -6.78 5.76
C ARG A 204 -12.93 -6.53 5.91
N LYS A 205 -13.79 -7.40 5.39
CA LYS A 205 -15.25 -7.24 5.49
C LYS A 205 -15.72 -7.28 6.95
N ASN A 206 -15.32 -8.30 7.69
CA ASN A 206 -15.65 -8.41 9.13
C ASN A 206 -15.07 -7.22 9.93
N ARG A 207 -13.90 -6.69 9.52
CA ARG A 207 -13.29 -5.51 10.13
C ARG A 207 -14.07 -4.22 9.87
N TYR A 208 -14.52 -3.95 8.64
CA TYR A 208 -15.25 -2.71 8.34
C TYR A 208 -16.58 -2.64 9.09
N GLU A 209 -17.22 -3.79 9.33
CA GLU A 209 -18.40 -3.88 10.18
C GLU A 209 -18.08 -3.56 11.67
N ALA A 210 -16.84 -3.78 12.12
CA ALA A 210 -16.38 -3.47 13.48
C ALA A 210 -15.95 -2.00 13.71
N TYR A 211 -15.61 -1.24 12.65
CA TYR A 211 -15.16 0.16 12.77
C TYR A 211 -15.94 1.11 11.84
N PRO A 212 -17.03 1.74 12.33
CA PRO A 212 -17.93 2.57 11.52
C PRO A 212 -17.24 3.72 10.76
N SER A 213 -16.18 4.31 11.32
CA SER A 213 -15.43 5.39 10.65
C SER A 213 -14.58 4.91 9.46
N GLU A 214 -14.12 3.65 9.48
CA GLU A 214 -13.43 3.03 8.34
C GLU A 214 -14.44 2.61 7.25
N LEU A 215 -15.64 2.17 7.65
CA LEU A 215 -16.77 1.88 6.76
C LEU A 215 -17.22 3.15 6.00
N GLU A 216 -17.42 4.27 6.70
CA GLU A 216 -17.77 5.56 6.08
C GLU A 216 -16.70 6.04 5.07
N GLU A 217 -15.41 5.81 5.34
CA GLU A 217 -14.34 6.18 4.42
C GLU A 217 -14.30 5.27 3.18
N MET A 218 -14.64 3.98 3.34
CA MET A 218 -14.79 3.02 2.24
C MET A 218 -15.99 3.38 1.35
N GLU A 219 -17.14 3.69 1.95
CA GLU A 219 -18.35 4.14 1.24
C GLU A 219 -18.13 5.44 0.47
N ARG A 220 -17.33 6.37 1.02
CA ARG A 220 -16.96 7.63 0.36
C ARG A 220 -15.98 7.45 -0.82
N ASN A 221 -15.24 6.34 -0.89
CA ASN A 221 -14.25 6.08 -1.94
C ASN A 221 -14.39 4.67 -2.54
N PRO A 222 -15.50 4.38 -3.24
CA PRO A 222 -15.74 3.07 -3.84
C PRO A 222 -14.71 2.79 -4.95
N GLY A 223 -14.06 1.63 -4.91
CA GLY A 223 -13.15 1.15 -5.96
C GLY A 223 -11.72 0.82 -5.54
N ARG A 224 -11.32 1.12 -4.29
CA ARG A 224 -10.12 0.56 -3.67
C ARG A 224 -10.28 0.63 -2.15
N PRO A 225 -10.47 -0.49 -1.43
CA PRO A 225 -10.41 -0.45 0.01
C PRO A 225 -9.04 0.10 0.39
N LYS A 226 -8.99 1.28 1.03
CA LYS A 226 -7.73 1.78 1.59
C LYS A 226 -7.31 0.78 2.66
N LEU A 227 -6.11 0.25 2.51
CA LEU A 227 -5.48 -0.51 3.58
C LEU A 227 -5.43 0.38 4.83
N PRO A 228 -5.73 -0.16 6.00
CA PRO A 228 -5.75 0.60 7.25
C PRO A 228 -4.37 1.18 7.53
N ASN A 229 -4.29 2.34 8.17
CA ASN A 229 -2.97 2.91 8.50
C ASN A 229 -2.14 2.02 9.45
N THR A 230 -2.80 1.14 10.22
CA THR A 230 -2.11 0.08 10.98
C THR A 230 -1.43 -0.96 10.09
N TYR A 231 -1.94 -1.26 8.91
CA TYR A 231 -1.22 -2.13 7.96
C TYR A 231 0.13 -1.53 7.56
N TYR A 232 0.19 -0.22 7.24
CA TYR A 232 1.45 0.40 6.82
C TYR A 232 2.46 0.48 7.97
N LEU A 233 1.97 0.73 9.18
CA LEU A 233 2.75 0.64 10.41
C LEU A 233 3.39 -0.75 10.55
N ILE A 234 2.58 -1.81 10.53
CA ILE A 234 3.08 -3.16 10.74
C ILE A 234 4.00 -3.59 9.60
N ARG A 235 3.65 -3.27 8.35
CA ARG A 235 4.50 -3.56 7.20
C ARG A 235 5.90 -2.95 7.35
N GLU A 236 6.01 -1.69 7.77
CA GLU A 236 7.33 -1.10 8.00
C GLU A 236 8.03 -1.71 9.22
N ARG A 237 7.30 -2.15 10.26
CA ARG A 237 7.87 -2.89 11.40
C ARG A 237 8.51 -4.20 10.91
N MET A 238 7.78 -4.98 10.12
CA MET A 238 8.27 -6.21 9.50
C MET A 238 9.47 -5.97 8.58
N ASN A 239 9.43 -4.90 7.79
CA ASN A 239 10.55 -4.53 6.93
C ASN A 239 11.82 -4.23 7.74
N VAL A 240 11.69 -3.54 8.88
CA VAL A 240 12.80 -3.33 9.82
C VAL A 240 13.32 -4.67 10.37
N GLU A 241 12.43 -5.55 10.84
CA GLU A 241 12.78 -6.88 11.36
C GLU A 241 13.54 -7.72 10.32
N GLY A 242 13.04 -7.78 9.09
CA GLY A 242 13.67 -8.50 7.97
C GLY A 242 15.04 -7.93 7.59
N LEU A 243 15.18 -6.61 7.57
CA LEU A 243 16.47 -5.96 7.33
C LEU A 243 17.47 -6.21 8.47
N VAL A 244 17.01 -6.24 9.72
CA VAL A 244 17.84 -6.61 10.88
C VAL A 244 18.28 -8.07 10.79
N ALA A 245 17.39 -8.98 10.41
CA ALA A 245 17.72 -10.39 10.20
C ALA A 245 18.76 -10.56 9.08
N ARG A 246 18.60 -9.85 7.96
CA ARG A 246 19.57 -9.83 6.86
C ARG A 246 20.93 -9.28 7.29
N TYR A 247 20.95 -8.19 8.05
CA TYR A 247 22.19 -7.64 8.60
C TYR A 247 22.90 -8.67 9.50
N LYS A 248 22.16 -9.35 10.37
CA LYS A 248 22.71 -10.45 11.20
C LYS A 248 23.26 -11.59 10.35
N ALA A 249 22.58 -11.99 9.27
CA ALA A 249 23.05 -13.03 8.37
C ALA A 249 24.36 -12.65 7.67
N LEU A 250 24.49 -11.40 7.19
CA LEU A 250 25.73 -10.89 6.60
C LEU A 250 26.89 -10.90 7.61
N LEU A 251 26.63 -10.51 8.87
CA LEU A 251 27.65 -10.56 9.92
C LEU A 251 28.07 -11.99 10.29
N LYS A 252 27.18 -12.98 10.18
CA LYS A 252 27.53 -14.39 10.43
C LYS A 252 28.45 -14.98 9.37
N ALA A 253 28.35 -14.49 8.13
CA ALA A 253 29.20 -14.91 7.02
C ALA A 253 30.62 -14.31 7.09
N ASP A 254 30.82 -13.27 7.92
CA ASP A 254 32.10 -12.58 8.07
C ASP A 254 32.94 -13.18 9.25
N PRO A 255 34.18 -13.64 9.00
CA PRO A 255 35.05 -14.21 10.03
C PRO A 255 35.36 -13.28 11.21
N GLU A 256 35.35 -11.96 11.03
CA GLU A 256 35.67 -10.98 12.09
C GLU A 256 34.55 -10.84 13.13
N PHE A 257 33.30 -11.12 12.77
CA PHE A 257 32.12 -10.89 13.61
C PHE A 257 31.69 -12.12 14.43
N LYS A 258 32.41 -13.24 14.33
CA LYS A 258 32.14 -14.50 15.05
C LYS A 258 32.11 -14.38 16.58
N LYS A 259 32.59 -13.29 17.19
CA LYS A 259 32.80 -13.21 18.65
C LYS A 259 31.62 -12.72 19.49
N ARG A 260 30.57 -12.13 18.92
CA ARG A 260 29.23 -11.93 19.54
C ARG A 260 28.31 -11.18 18.57
N MET A 261 27.17 -11.77 18.22
CA MET A 261 26.16 -11.09 17.41
C MET A 261 25.59 -9.88 18.18
N PRO A 262 25.50 -8.69 17.54
CA PRO A 262 24.87 -7.53 18.17
C PRO A 262 23.37 -7.80 18.39
N SER A 263 22.85 -7.35 19.54
CA SER A 263 21.42 -7.38 19.81
C SER A 263 20.67 -6.49 18.82
N GLU A 264 19.38 -6.76 18.61
CA GLU A 264 18.53 -5.92 17.75
C GLU A 264 18.58 -4.45 18.16
N GLY A 265 18.43 -4.15 19.45
CA GLY A 265 18.54 -2.77 19.96
C GLY A 265 19.88 -2.10 19.62
N THR A 266 20.97 -2.86 19.57
CA THR A 266 22.30 -2.35 19.16
C THR A 266 22.35 -2.06 17.66
N ILE A 267 21.80 -2.95 16.83
CA ILE A 267 21.72 -2.77 15.37
C ILE A 267 20.87 -1.55 15.04
N LEU A 268 19.68 -1.44 15.64
CA LEU A 268 18.77 -0.30 15.46
C LEU A 268 19.42 1.02 15.91
N LYS A 269 20.15 1.02 17.02
CA LYS A 269 20.89 2.21 17.48
C LYS A 269 22.03 2.57 16.54
N LYS A 270 22.75 1.59 15.98
CA LYS A 270 23.80 1.81 14.98
C LYS A 270 23.20 2.37 13.69
N ALA A 271 22.09 1.82 13.21
CA ALA A 271 21.40 2.26 12.00
C ALA A 271 20.97 3.74 12.08
N LYS A 272 20.59 4.26 13.26
CA LYS A 272 20.30 5.70 13.43
C LYS A 272 21.44 6.61 12.96
N GLY A 273 22.71 6.20 13.10
CA GLY A 273 23.86 6.97 12.62
C GLY A 273 24.05 6.92 11.09
N TYR A 274 23.36 6.00 10.41
CA TYR A 274 23.30 5.86 8.96
C TYR A 274 21.98 6.38 8.38
N ALA A 275 21.10 6.93 9.23
CA ALA A 275 19.94 7.66 8.76
C ALA A 275 20.45 8.77 7.84
N PRO A 276 19.96 8.86 6.60
CA PRO A 276 20.31 9.98 5.74
C PRO A 276 20.05 11.26 6.55
N GLU A 277 21.03 12.16 6.62
CA GLU A 277 20.80 13.54 7.07
C GLU A 277 19.52 14.00 6.40
N LYS A 278 18.48 14.26 7.21
CA LYS A 278 17.08 14.51 6.82
C LYS A 278 16.95 14.48 5.32
N ARG A 279 16.52 13.33 4.74
CA ARG A 279 16.23 13.24 3.31
C ARG A 279 15.64 14.58 2.90
N PRO A 280 16.25 15.34 1.97
CA PRO A 280 15.67 16.62 1.58
C PRO A 280 14.25 16.29 1.21
N SER A 281 13.32 16.76 2.05
CA SER A 281 11.91 16.38 2.05
C SER A 281 11.45 16.39 0.60
N ARG A 282 11.32 15.22 -0.06
CA ARG A 282 11.26 15.07 -1.53
C ARG A 282 11.76 16.34 -2.23
N ALA A 283 13.07 16.50 -2.46
CA ALA A 283 13.70 17.69 -3.06
C ALA A 283 12.63 18.62 -3.65
N PRO A 284 12.27 19.71 -2.93
CA PRO A 284 10.99 20.38 -3.08
C PRO A 284 10.66 20.46 -4.55
N ALA A 285 9.51 19.89 -4.93
CA ALA A 285 9.12 19.80 -6.34
C ALA A 285 9.47 21.14 -6.99
N ALA A 286 10.26 21.11 -8.08
CA ALA A 286 10.70 22.33 -8.73
C ALA A 286 9.51 23.30 -8.78
N PRO A 287 9.64 24.59 -8.46
CA PRO A 287 8.49 25.47 -8.20
C PRO A 287 7.35 25.31 -9.22
N ILE A 288 7.71 25.17 -10.50
CA ILE A 288 6.78 24.89 -11.60
C ILE A 288 5.98 23.58 -11.47
N THR A 289 6.59 22.49 -11.00
CA THR A 289 5.94 21.19 -10.75
C THR A 289 4.92 21.28 -9.61
N GLN A 290 5.22 22.05 -8.56
CA GLN A 290 4.30 22.27 -7.45
C GLN A 290 3.08 23.07 -7.91
N LEU A 291 3.31 24.17 -8.65
CA LEU A 291 2.24 24.99 -9.21
C LEU A 291 1.31 24.18 -10.14
N ILE A 292 1.87 23.35 -11.02
CA ILE A 292 1.10 22.47 -11.91
C ILE A 292 0.30 21.43 -11.09
N SER A 293 0.88 20.88 -10.03
CA SER A 293 0.18 19.96 -9.13
C SER A 293 -1.02 20.65 -8.45
N ASP A 294 -0.83 21.86 -7.92
CA ASP A 294 -1.89 22.57 -7.21
C ASP A 294 -2.99 23.03 -8.17
N ARG A 295 -2.65 23.49 -9.38
CA ARG A 295 -3.62 23.68 -10.48
C ARG A 295 -4.50 22.45 -10.69
N ASN A 296 -3.89 21.27 -10.80
CA ASN A 296 -4.62 20.04 -11.09
C ASN A 296 -5.56 19.61 -9.96
N LYS A 297 -5.16 19.85 -8.70
CA LYS A 297 -6.03 19.60 -7.52
C LYS A 297 -7.24 20.52 -7.56
N LEU A 298 -7.04 21.82 -7.73
CA LEU A 298 -8.14 22.79 -7.80
C LEU A 298 -9.06 22.51 -8.99
N GLN A 299 -8.52 22.13 -10.14
CA GLN A 299 -9.32 21.74 -11.30
C GLN A 299 -10.18 20.50 -11.01
N THR A 300 -9.63 19.50 -10.33
CA THR A 300 -10.38 18.31 -9.92
C THR A 300 -11.49 18.66 -8.93
N GLU A 301 -11.23 19.56 -7.98
CA GLU A 301 -12.23 20.06 -7.04
C GLU A 301 -13.33 20.85 -7.77
N LEU A 302 -12.97 21.70 -8.73
CA LEU A 302 -13.91 22.44 -9.56
C LEU A 302 -14.79 21.51 -10.39
N ASP A 303 -14.21 20.49 -11.02
CA ASP A 303 -14.95 19.52 -11.82
C ASP A 303 -15.94 18.72 -10.95
N LYS A 304 -15.54 18.36 -9.72
CA LYS A 304 -16.44 17.76 -8.72
C LYS A 304 -17.57 18.71 -8.34
N LEU A 305 -17.26 19.97 -8.06
CA LEU A 305 -18.26 21.00 -7.73
C LEU A 305 -19.21 21.24 -8.89
N LYS A 306 -18.77 21.15 -10.15
CA LYS A 306 -19.63 21.31 -11.34
C LYS A 306 -20.48 20.06 -11.61
N LYS A 307 -19.96 18.86 -11.37
CA LYS A 307 -20.67 17.58 -11.60
C LYS A 307 -21.60 17.13 -10.45
N ALA A 308 -21.49 17.72 -9.27
CA ALA A 308 -22.37 17.37 -8.14
C ALA A 308 -23.86 17.65 -8.47
N PRO A 309 -24.80 16.74 -8.18
CA PRO A 309 -26.23 17.02 -8.33
C PRO A 309 -26.66 18.13 -7.36
N GLU A 310 -27.62 18.98 -7.75
CA GLU A 310 -28.14 20.13 -6.98
C GLU A 310 -28.79 19.81 -5.63
N LYS A 311 -28.78 18.55 -5.16
CA LYS A 311 -29.43 18.14 -3.92
C LYS A 311 -28.60 18.49 -2.67
N GLU A 312 -28.37 19.79 -2.45
CA GLU A 312 -28.12 20.36 -1.12
C GLU A 312 -29.29 21.30 -0.77
N ARG A 313 -30.51 20.76 -0.71
CA ARG A 313 -31.67 21.41 -0.08
C ARG A 313 -32.55 20.42 0.67
N GLN A 314 -31.96 19.52 1.44
CA GLN A 314 -32.67 18.86 2.55
C GLN A 314 -31.69 18.68 3.70
N THR A 315 -31.30 19.78 4.34
CA THR A 315 -31.03 19.71 5.77
C THR A 315 -32.37 19.41 6.44
N SER A 316 -32.44 18.28 7.14
CA SER A 316 -33.57 17.89 7.97
C SER A 316 -34.03 19.07 8.85
N PRO A 317 -35.34 19.30 9.02
CA PRO A 317 -35.83 20.35 9.91
C PRO A 317 -35.54 19.95 11.35
N GLY A 318 -34.43 20.44 11.90
CA GLY A 318 -34.06 20.17 13.31
C GLY A 318 -32.71 20.68 13.78
N GLY A 319 -31.76 20.99 12.89
CA GLY A 319 -30.44 21.47 13.30
C GLY A 319 -30.27 22.99 13.16
N LYS A 320 -30.47 23.76 14.24
CA LYS A 320 -29.95 25.14 14.32
C LYS A 320 -28.42 25.09 14.42
N LEU A 321 -27.74 25.07 13.27
CA LEU A 321 -26.30 25.31 13.20
C LEU A 321 -26.03 26.80 13.29
N LEU A 322 -25.29 27.17 14.33
CA LEU A 322 -24.78 28.51 14.61
C LEU A 322 -24.00 29.08 13.40
N GLY A 323 -24.49 30.21 12.87
CA GLY A 323 -23.67 31.41 12.72
C GLY A 323 -22.57 31.50 11.65
N ARG A 324 -22.43 30.57 10.71
CA ARG A 324 -21.65 30.82 9.48
C ARG A 324 -22.55 30.68 8.26
N LYS A 325 -22.79 31.77 7.55
CA LYS A 325 -23.26 31.70 6.15
C LYS A 325 -22.23 30.84 5.40
N GLY A 326 -22.57 29.59 5.12
CA GLY A 326 -21.77 28.75 4.24
C GLY A 326 -21.75 29.42 2.87
N GLN A 327 -20.57 29.50 2.25
CA GLN A 327 -20.47 29.97 0.87
C GLN A 327 -21.37 29.11 -0.01
N SER A 328 -22.14 29.76 -0.89
CA SER A 328 -22.98 29.05 -1.86
C SER A 328 -22.12 28.20 -2.79
N ARG A 329 -22.72 27.20 -3.44
CA ARG A 329 -22.00 26.38 -4.43
C ARG A 329 -21.45 27.25 -5.57
N GLU A 330 -22.20 28.25 -5.99
CA GLU A 330 -21.78 29.24 -7.00
C GLU A 330 -20.58 30.05 -6.51
N GLU A 331 -20.62 30.55 -5.27
CA GLU A 331 -19.49 31.27 -4.66
C GLU A 331 -18.23 30.38 -4.53
N LYS A 332 -18.41 29.08 -4.24
CA LYS A 332 -17.30 28.11 -4.22
C LYS A 332 -16.73 27.86 -5.61
N ILE A 333 -17.57 27.76 -6.64
CA ILE A 333 -17.15 27.60 -8.04
C ILE A 333 -16.35 28.84 -8.48
N GLU A 334 -16.89 30.04 -8.26
CA GLU A 334 -16.21 31.30 -8.61
C GLU A 334 -14.86 31.45 -7.89
N LEU A 335 -14.80 31.08 -6.60
CA LEU A 335 -13.57 31.11 -5.83
C LEU A 335 -12.51 30.16 -6.39
N GLN A 336 -12.92 28.95 -6.79
CA GLN A 336 -12.01 27.96 -7.37
C GLN A 336 -11.53 28.38 -8.76
N GLU A 337 -12.41 28.93 -9.60
CA GLU A 337 -12.03 29.48 -10.92
C GLU A 337 -11.03 30.63 -10.79
N ARG A 338 -11.22 31.52 -9.80
CA ARG A 338 -10.28 32.60 -9.51
C ARG A 338 -8.91 32.07 -9.09
N LYS A 339 -8.87 31.12 -8.16
CA LYS A 339 -7.61 30.50 -7.70
C LYS A 339 -6.88 29.78 -8.83
N ILE A 340 -7.60 29.07 -9.70
CA ILE A 340 -7.02 28.43 -10.88
C ILE A 340 -6.39 29.49 -11.80
N LYS A 341 -7.08 30.60 -12.03
CA LYS A 341 -6.55 31.70 -12.86
C LYS A 341 -5.29 32.34 -12.24
N GLU A 342 -5.26 32.52 -10.92
CA GLU A 342 -4.08 33.02 -10.20
C GLU A 342 -2.88 32.07 -10.37
N ILE A 343 -3.08 30.77 -10.17
CA ILE A 343 -2.03 29.77 -10.36
C ILE A 343 -1.57 29.71 -11.82
N LEU A 344 -2.47 29.84 -12.80
CA LEU A 344 -2.08 29.88 -14.22
C LEU A 344 -1.18 31.07 -14.54
N ASN A 345 -1.46 32.25 -13.97
CA ASN A 345 -0.60 33.42 -14.12
C ASN A 345 0.77 33.20 -13.46
N GLU A 346 0.81 32.56 -12.29
CA GLU A 346 2.05 32.24 -11.58
C GLU A 346 2.90 31.21 -12.34
N ILE A 347 2.26 30.19 -12.93
CA ILE A 347 2.90 29.23 -13.85
C ILE A 347 3.52 29.99 -15.02
N GLN A 348 2.77 30.88 -15.68
CA GLN A 348 3.27 31.62 -16.82
C GLN A 348 4.48 32.49 -16.46
N SER A 349 4.38 33.25 -15.36
CA SER A 349 5.49 34.07 -14.85
C SER A 349 6.73 33.23 -14.53
N THR A 350 6.54 32.04 -13.92
CA THR A 350 7.63 31.11 -13.60
C THR A 350 8.26 30.53 -14.86
N VAL A 351 7.46 30.22 -15.89
CA VAL A 351 7.95 29.75 -17.19
C VAL A 351 8.75 30.84 -17.89
N ASP A 352 8.23 32.06 -17.96
CA ASP A 352 8.92 33.19 -18.59
C ASP A 352 10.26 33.47 -17.89
N ALA A 353 10.28 33.45 -16.56
CA ALA A 353 11.51 33.60 -15.77
C ALA A 353 12.52 32.45 -16.00
N GLY A 354 12.04 31.20 -16.05
CA GLY A 354 12.89 30.04 -16.30
C GLY A 354 13.46 30.00 -17.73
N MET A 355 12.67 30.44 -18.71
CA MET A 355 13.09 30.52 -20.12
C MET A 355 14.01 31.73 -20.40
N ALA A 356 13.88 32.81 -19.63
CA ALA A 356 14.75 33.98 -19.70
C ALA A 356 16.13 33.76 -19.04
N ASN A 357 16.37 32.58 -18.43
CA ASN A 357 17.67 32.28 -17.85
C ASN A 357 18.76 32.24 -18.94
N LYS A 358 19.85 32.99 -18.68
CA LYS A 358 20.99 33.10 -19.59
C LYS A 358 21.84 31.84 -19.60
N ASP A 359 21.82 31.06 -18.51
CA ASP A 359 22.46 29.76 -18.47
C ASP A 359 21.65 28.74 -19.27
N ALA A 360 22.25 28.22 -20.35
CA ALA A 360 21.59 27.27 -21.24
C ALA A 360 21.26 25.94 -20.55
N ARG A 361 22.10 25.48 -19.61
CA ARG A 361 21.92 24.22 -18.90
C ARG A 361 20.80 24.34 -17.87
N GLU A 362 20.74 25.45 -17.12
CA GLU A 362 19.64 25.71 -16.17
C GLU A 362 18.30 25.89 -16.90
N ARG A 363 18.29 26.60 -18.03
CA ARG A 363 17.10 26.77 -18.87
C ARG A 363 16.58 25.43 -19.40
N LEU A 364 17.46 24.59 -19.96
CA LEU A 364 17.09 23.25 -20.45
C LEU A 364 16.58 22.35 -19.32
N THR A 365 17.20 22.42 -18.13
CA THR A 365 16.76 21.66 -16.95
C THR A 365 15.37 22.11 -16.48
N PHE A 366 15.10 23.42 -16.52
CA PHE A 366 13.80 24.00 -16.22
C PHE A 366 12.74 23.58 -17.25
N GLU A 367 13.02 23.73 -18.54
CA GLU A 367 12.11 23.36 -19.64
C GLU A 367 11.73 21.87 -19.54
N ARG A 368 12.72 20.99 -19.32
CA ARG A 368 12.48 19.56 -19.09
C ARG A 368 11.51 19.32 -17.93
N SER A 369 11.71 20.00 -16.81
CA SER A 369 10.88 19.83 -15.61
C SER A 369 9.44 20.28 -15.83
N HIS A 370 9.25 21.41 -16.52
CA HIS A 370 7.93 21.91 -16.92
C HIS A 370 7.21 20.93 -17.86
N LEU A 371 7.86 20.48 -18.93
CA LEU A 371 7.29 19.53 -19.89
C LEU A 371 6.92 18.19 -19.23
N MET A 372 7.74 17.71 -18.29
CA MET A 372 7.43 16.49 -17.53
C MET A 372 6.16 16.64 -16.69
N ALA A 373 5.96 17.79 -16.06
CA ALA A 373 4.79 18.07 -15.24
C ALA A 373 3.52 18.20 -16.10
N GLU A 374 3.58 18.88 -17.26
CA GLU A 374 2.45 18.98 -18.19
C GLU A 374 2.09 17.65 -18.83
N ARG A 375 3.10 16.87 -19.27
CA ARG A 375 2.89 15.51 -19.76
C ARG A 375 2.19 14.64 -18.73
N ARG A 376 2.56 14.74 -17.44
CA ARG A 376 1.89 14.00 -16.36
C ARG A 376 0.41 14.41 -16.23
N THR A 377 0.11 15.70 -16.37
CA THR A 377 -1.27 16.21 -16.35
C THR A 377 -2.11 15.58 -17.46
N LEU A 378 -1.63 15.62 -18.70
CA LEU A 378 -2.33 15.05 -19.86
C LEU A 378 -2.59 13.55 -19.71
N ARG A 379 -1.58 12.80 -19.25
CA ARG A 379 -1.72 11.36 -18.98
C ARG A 379 -2.78 11.07 -17.90
N SER A 380 -2.90 11.95 -16.89
CA SER A 380 -3.94 11.83 -15.87
C SER A 380 -5.33 12.15 -16.43
N LYS A 381 -5.46 13.15 -17.33
CA LYS A 381 -6.74 13.47 -17.98
C LYS A 381 -7.25 12.30 -18.82
N ILE A 382 -6.39 11.69 -19.64
CA ILE A 382 -6.73 10.50 -20.44
C ILE A 382 -7.22 9.37 -19.53
N LYS A 383 -6.49 9.07 -18.45
CA LYS A 383 -6.87 8.02 -17.50
C LYS A 383 -8.21 8.30 -16.82
N ASN A 384 -8.47 9.53 -16.41
CA ASN A 384 -9.71 9.92 -15.74
C ASN A 384 -10.92 9.89 -16.68
N ALA A 385 -10.69 10.05 -17.98
CA ALA A 385 -11.72 9.91 -19.02
C ALA A 385 -11.95 8.44 -19.44
N GLY A 386 -11.28 7.47 -18.80
CA GLY A 386 -11.42 6.04 -19.10
C GLY A 386 -10.46 5.51 -20.18
N GLY A 387 -9.69 6.38 -20.83
CA GLY A 387 -8.80 6.00 -21.91
C GLY A 387 -7.49 5.33 -21.46
N MET A 388 -6.92 4.52 -22.35
CA MET A 388 -5.57 3.96 -22.16
C MET A 388 -4.49 5.00 -22.48
N VAL A 389 -3.55 5.19 -21.55
CA VAL A 389 -2.56 6.27 -21.65
C VAL A 389 -1.53 6.06 -22.77
N ASN A 390 -1.19 4.81 -23.07
CA ASN A 390 -0.09 4.47 -23.99
C ASN A 390 -0.56 4.02 -25.37
N MET A 391 -1.86 3.76 -25.56
CA MET A 391 -2.42 3.30 -26.84
C MET A 391 -3.74 4.00 -27.10
N ALA A 392 -3.99 4.33 -28.36
CA ALA A 392 -5.30 4.79 -28.77
C ALA A 392 -6.26 3.60 -28.83
N THR A 393 -7.49 3.81 -28.40
CA THR A 393 -8.57 2.81 -28.46
C THR A 393 -9.73 3.35 -29.28
N GLU A 394 -10.58 2.46 -29.79
CA GLU A 394 -11.79 2.84 -30.55
C GLU A 394 -12.78 3.65 -29.68
N GLU A 395 -12.68 3.55 -28.35
CA GLU A 395 -13.48 4.27 -27.37
C GLU A 395 -12.94 5.67 -27.04
N ASP A 396 -11.78 6.06 -27.60
CA ASP A 396 -11.21 7.37 -27.32
C ASP A 396 -11.99 8.49 -28.01
N THR A 397 -12.49 9.43 -27.22
CA THR A 397 -12.98 10.72 -27.68
C THR A 397 -11.89 11.51 -28.42
N ALA A 398 -12.30 12.39 -29.33
CA ALA A 398 -11.40 13.29 -30.05
C ALA A 398 -10.51 14.12 -29.10
N GLU A 399 -11.05 14.50 -27.93
CA GLU A 399 -10.31 15.23 -26.89
C GLU A 399 -9.20 14.38 -26.26
N MET A 400 -9.46 13.09 -25.99
CA MET A 400 -8.43 12.16 -25.50
C MET A 400 -7.32 11.93 -26.53
N GLN A 401 -7.66 11.86 -27.82
CA GLN A 401 -6.69 11.74 -28.90
C GLN A 401 -5.78 12.98 -28.98
N GLN A 402 -6.35 14.19 -28.81
CA GLN A 402 -5.58 15.43 -28.74
C GLN A 402 -4.62 15.46 -27.55
N TRP A 403 -5.10 15.13 -26.33
CA TRP A 403 -4.24 15.06 -25.14
C TRP A 403 -3.10 14.05 -25.32
N ARG A 404 -3.36 12.94 -26.01
CA ARG A 404 -2.33 11.93 -26.27
C ARG A 404 -1.28 12.43 -27.24
N ALA A 405 -1.68 13.04 -28.35
CA ALA A 405 -0.76 13.63 -29.32
C ALA A 405 0.13 14.71 -28.67
N GLU A 406 -0.46 15.56 -27.81
CA GLU A 406 0.28 16.58 -27.07
C GLU A 406 1.26 15.97 -26.04
N ALA A 407 0.84 14.91 -25.31
CA ALA A 407 1.71 14.20 -24.38
C ALA A 407 2.91 13.51 -25.08
N GLN A 408 2.71 13.01 -26.31
CA GLN A 408 3.76 12.44 -27.15
C GLN A 408 4.72 13.52 -27.66
N ASN A 409 4.21 14.71 -28.03
CA ASN A 409 5.05 15.85 -28.39
C ASN A 409 5.96 16.27 -27.22
N TYR A 410 5.41 16.39 -26.01
CA TYR A 410 6.21 16.68 -24.82
C TYR A 410 7.27 15.61 -24.55
N GLU A 411 6.95 14.33 -24.76
CA GLU A 411 7.93 13.25 -24.64
C GLU A 411 9.08 13.36 -25.65
N ALA A 412 8.79 13.68 -26.90
CA ALA A 412 9.82 13.91 -27.92
C ALA A 412 10.73 15.09 -27.57
N ARG A 413 10.14 16.21 -27.10
CA ARG A 413 10.90 17.39 -26.65
C ARG A 413 11.76 17.10 -25.43
N ILE A 414 11.24 16.37 -24.44
CA ILE A 414 12.00 15.94 -23.26
C ILE A 414 13.23 15.13 -23.67
N LYS A 415 13.06 14.15 -24.58
CA LYS A 415 14.19 13.35 -25.08
C LYS A 415 15.24 14.19 -25.79
N ALA A 416 14.83 15.16 -26.60
CA ALA A 416 15.75 16.08 -27.26
C ALA A 416 16.54 16.94 -26.25
N ILE A 417 15.88 17.43 -25.19
CA ILE A 417 16.54 18.17 -24.12
C ILE A 417 17.52 17.28 -23.34
N GLU A 418 17.14 16.03 -23.04
CA GLU A 418 18.02 15.07 -22.35
C GLU A 418 19.28 14.76 -23.17
N GLN A 419 19.18 14.72 -24.50
CA GLN A 419 20.35 14.58 -25.39
C GLN A 419 21.26 15.82 -25.39
N GLN A 420 20.71 17.02 -25.20
CA GLN A 420 21.50 18.26 -25.11
C GLN A 420 22.17 18.45 -23.74
N LEU A 421 21.66 17.78 -22.70
CA LEU A 421 22.18 17.84 -21.33
C LEU A 421 23.22 16.75 -21.00
N ALA A 422 23.30 15.71 -21.83
CA ALA A 422 24.28 14.63 -21.75
C ALA A 422 25.60 15.05 -22.39
#